data_AF-A0A660LU02-F1
#
_entry.id   AF-A0A660LU02-F1
#
_cell.length_a   1.000
_cell.length_b   1.000
_cell.length_c   1.000
_cell.angle_alpha   90.00
_cell.angle_beta   90.00
_cell.angle_gamma   90.00
#
_symmetry.space_group_name_H-M   'P 1'
#
loop_
_entity.id
_entity.type
_entity.pdbx_description
1 polymer ?
#
loop_
_entity_poly.entity_id
_entity_poly.type
_entity_poly.pdbx_seq_one_letter_code
_entity_poly.pdbx_strand_id
1 'polypeptide(L)'
;MKITKVSLAALVALGAFSSVASATPLEEAIKNVDLSGFARYRYTNDSTKKTTAGTVKGNNAGHAFRMQTSFKAAIDDNFFGVLTLRYAATDDSGDKVATGTDKTNTTNSFGVYEMYLGYKVSNTTITAGKQLIKTFYDDGDIAATGLKAVSTDVSGLTLTAAAYDAIENNSDEVDGPFLKEVTDGTKFHDAPANLYYLGAVGSYDPVSFKAAIANLQEIATLYG
;
A
#
# COMPACT_ATOMS: atom_id res chain seq x y z
N MET A 1 27.87 58.51 -18.69
CA MET A 1 27.73 57.06 -18.50
C MET A 1 26.42 56.61 -19.14
N LYS A 2 26.44 55.63 -20.05
CA LYS A 2 25.22 55.08 -20.68
C LYS A 2 24.58 54.09 -19.68
N ILE A 3 23.32 54.33 -19.30
CA ILE A 3 22.50 53.34 -18.59
C ILE A 3 22.03 52.31 -19.60
N THR A 4 22.54 51.09 -19.51
CA THR A 4 22.06 49.96 -20.31
C THR A 4 20.67 49.57 -19.79
N LYS A 5 19.65 49.71 -20.64
CA LYS A 5 18.27 49.36 -20.28
C LYS A 5 18.17 47.83 -20.19
N VAL A 6 18.16 47.29 -18.97
CA VAL A 6 17.87 45.86 -18.73
C VAL A 6 16.36 45.67 -18.83
N SER A 7 15.92 44.72 -19.67
CA SER A 7 14.50 44.41 -19.88
C SER A 7 13.87 43.86 -18.59
N LEU A 8 12.64 44.28 -18.29
CA LEU A 8 11.84 43.74 -17.19
C LEU A 8 11.66 42.21 -17.33
N ALA A 9 11.53 41.70 -18.55
CA ALA A 9 11.48 40.26 -18.81
C ALA A 9 12.79 39.54 -18.44
N ALA A 10 13.93 40.22 -18.56
CA ALA A 10 15.22 39.68 -18.13
C ALA A 10 15.36 39.67 -16.60
N LEU A 11 14.84 40.69 -15.89
CA LEU A 11 14.74 40.66 -14.43
C LEU A 11 13.73 39.63 -13.92
N VAL A 12 12.60 39.43 -14.62
CA VAL A 12 11.59 38.41 -14.27
C VAL A 12 12.12 37.00 -14.54
N ALA A 13 12.90 36.79 -15.61
CA ALA A 13 13.57 35.51 -15.85
C ALA A 13 14.69 35.24 -14.82
N LEU A 14 15.52 36.23 -14.47
CA LEU A 14 16.51 36.11 -13.40
C LEU A 14 15.84 35.97 -12.01
N GLY A 15 14.65 36.53 -11.82
CA GLY A 15 13.79 36.35 -10.64
C GLY A 15 13.16 34.96 -10.53
N ALA A 16 12.77 34.37 -11.67
CA ALA A 16 12.19 33.02 -11.74
C ALA A 16 13.24 31.90 -11.66
N PHE A 17 14.49 32.17 -12.03
CA PHE A 17 15.63 31.26 -11.77
C PHE A 17 16.28 31.49 -10.40
N SER A 18 16.00 32.59 -9.71
CA SER A 18 16.46 32.80 -8.32
C SER A 18 15.44 32.35 -7.27
N SER A 19 14.23 31.95 -7.66
CA SER A 19 13.27 31.30 -6.75
C SER A 19 13.51 29.80 -6.53
N VAL A 20 14.59 29.21 -7.08
CA VAL A 20 15.11 27.89 -6.65
C VAL A 20 16.07 28.00 -5.45
N ALA A 21 16.22 29.19 -4.84
CA ALA A 21 17.18 29.47 -3.76
C ALA A 21 16.92 28.77 -2.40
N SER A 22 16.14 27.69 -2.37
CA SER A 22 16.15 26.75 -1.24
C SER A 22 15.76 25.32 -1.62
N ALA A 23 15.64 24.99 -2.91
CA ALA A 23 15.44 23.60 -3.30
C ALA A 23 16.78 22.87 -3.26
N THR A 24 16.90 21.87 -2.40
CA THR A 24 18.03 20.94 -2.45
C THR A 24 18.09 20.33 -3.85
N PRO A 25 19.26 20.29 -4.52
CA PRO A 25 19.42 19.60 -5.79
C PRO A 25 18.88 18.18 -5.69
N LEU A 26 18.23 17.66 -6.73
CA LEU A 26 17.63 16.33 -6.69
C LEU A 26 18.66 15.25 -6.34
N GLU A 27 19.90 15.38 -6.83
CA GLU A 27 21.00 14.49 -6.48
C GLU A 27 21.27 14.44 -4.97
N GLU A 28 21.17 15.57 -4.26
CA GLU A 28 21.31 15.60 -2.80
C GLU A 28 20.03 15.11 -2.11
N ALA A 29 18.85 15.44 -2.66
CA ALA A 29 17.57 15.07 -2.07
C ALA A 29 17.31 13.56 -2.07
N ILE A 30 17.80 12.82 -3.07
CA ILE A 30 17.57 11.36 -3.18
C ILE A 30 18.61 10.52 -2.43
N LYS A 31 19.71 11.11 -1.94
CA LYS A 31 20.75 10.34 -1.21
C LYS A 31 20.23 9.66 0.05
N ASN A 32 19.29 10.30 0.74
CA ASN A 32 18.69 9.78 1.97
C ASN A 32 17.30 9.19 1.75
N VAL A 33 17.00 8.78 0.51
CA VAL A 33 15.75 8.11 0.16
C VAL A 33 16.04 6.64 -0.14
N ASP A 34 15.52 5.75 0.71
CA ASP A 34 15.50 4.32 0.45
C ASP A 34 14.40 4.01 -0.56
N LEU A 35 14.79 3.43 -1.70
CA LEU A 35 13.88 2.95 -2.73
C LEU A 35 13.76 1.43 -2.67
N SER A 36 12.54 0.90 -2.59
CA SER A 36 12.27 -0.53 -2.61
C SER A 36 10.98 -0.86 -3.36
N GLY A 37 10.76 -2.12 -3.72
CA GLY A 37 9.56 -2.52 -4.44
C GLY A 37 9.73 -3.79 -5.24
N PHE A 38 8.73 -4.07 -6.10
CA PHE A 38 8.77 -5.18 -7.05
C PHE A 38 7.93 -4.86 -8.29
N ALA A 39 8.19 -5.61 -9.36
CA ALA A 39 7.33 -5.70 -10.52
C ALA A 39 7.03 -7.18 -10.81
N ARG A 40 5.76 -7.47 -11.10
CA ARG A 40 5.25 -8.81 -11.38
C ARG A 40 4.42 -8.79 -12.65
N TYR A 41 4.74 -9.71 -13.54
CA TYR A 41 3.92 -10.05 -14.70
C TYR A 41 3.41 -11.47 -14.53
N ARG A 42 2.11 -11.69 -14.77
CA ARG A 42 1.48 -13.01 -14.73
C ARG A 42 0.59 -13.19 -15.94
N TYR A 43 0.82 -14.24 -16.71
CA TYR A 43 -0.14 -14.73 -17.69
C TYR A 43 -0.94 -15.88 -17.07
N THR A 44 -2.26 -15.82 -17.20
CA THR A 44 -3.18 -16.89 -16.78
C THR A 44 -4.01 -17.31 -17.98
N ASN A 45 -4.26 -18.60 -18.12
CA ASN A 45 -5.13 -19.15 -19.16
C ASN A 45 -5.92 -20.32 -18.58
N ASP A 46 -7.20 -20.06 -18.30
CA ASP A 46 -8.15 -21.04 -17.79
C ASP A 46 -9.10 -21.46 -18.92
N SER A 47 -9.03 -22.73 -19.29
CA SER A 47 -9.95 -23.32 -20.26
C SER A 47 -10.98 -24.19 -19.56
N THR A 48 -12.26 -23.95 -19.84
CA THR A 48 -13.36 -24.75 -19.29
C THR A 48 -14.09 -25.49 -20.41
N LYS A 49 -14.31 -26.79 -20.20
CA LYS A 49 -15.08 -27.66 -21.11
C LYS A 49 -16.18 -28.35 -20.31
N LYS A 50 -17.45 -28.02 -20.58
CA LYS A 50 -18.60 -28.78 -20.07
C LYS A 50 -19.06 -29.79 -21.14
N THR A 51 -19.30 -31.04 -20.73
CA THR A 51 -19.53 -32.20 -21.62
C THR A 51 -21.01 -32.51 -21.90
N THR A 52 -21.95 -31.68 -21.44
CA THR A 52 -23.39 -31.85 -21.72
C THR A 52 -23.80 -31.09 -22.98
N ALA A 53 -24.78 -31.61 -23.74
CA ALA A 53 -25.26 -31.04 -25.00
C ALA A 53 -25.62 -29.54 -24.87
N GLY A 54 -24.86 -28.69 -25.57
CA GLY A 54 -24.89 -27.22 -25.42
C GLY A 54 -23.52 -26.63 -25.04
N THR A 55 -22.44 -27.14 -25.66
CA THR A 55 -21.04 -26.84 -25.36
C THR A 55 -20.75 -25.33 -25.26
N VAL A 56 -20.65 -24.81 -24.03
CA VAL A 56 -19.99 -23.53 -23.78
C VAL A 56 -18.51 -23.83 -23.59
N LYS A 57 -17.70 -23.49 -24.60
CA LYS A 57 -16.23 -23.48 -24.50
C LYS A 57 -15.85 -22.08 -23.99
N GLY A 58 -15.51 -21.97 -22.70
CA GLY A 58 -15.04 -20.72 -22.11
C GLY A 58 -13.52 -20.70 -22.11
N ASN A 59 -12.91 -19.67 -22.70
CA ASN A 59 -11.50 -19.35 -22.56
C ASN A 59 -11.38 -18.08 -21.72
N ASN A 60 -10.67 -18.14 -20.60
CA ASN A 60 -10.38 -17.00 -19.76
C ASN A 60 -8.87 -16.85 -19.67
N ALA A 61 -8.29 -16.08 -20.60
CA ALA A 61 -6.88 -15.73 -20.56
C ALA A 61 -6.68 -14.24 -20.27
N GLY A 62 -5.56 -13.91 -19.63
CA GLY A 62 -5.26 -12.54 -19.27
C GLY A 62 -3.82 -12.30 -18.85
N HIS A 63 -3.39 -11.05 -19.00
CA HIS A 63 -2.08 -10.53 -18.64
C HIS A 63 -2.23 -9.60 -17.45
N ALA A 64 -1.82 -10.04 -16.26
CA ALA A 64 -1.84 -9.24 -15.05
C ALA A 64 -0.48 -8.60 -14.80
N PHE A 65 -0.47 -7.29 -14.59
CA PHE A 65 0.68 -6.47 -14.27
C PHE A 65 0.50 -5.88 -12.88
N ARG A 66 1.48 -6.09 -11.98
CA ARG A 66 1.49 -5.47 -10.64
C ARG A 66 2.86 -4.92 -10.34
N MET A 67 2.94 -3.63 -9.99
CA MET A 67 4.18 -2.97 -9.60
C MET A 67 3.94 -2.19 -8.32
N GLN A 68 4.87 -2.26 -7.38
CA GLN A 68 4.89 -1.44 -6.19
C GLN A 68 6.24 -0.78 -6.04
N THR A 69 6.25 0.47 -5.65
CA THR A 69 7.48 1.24 -5.43
C THR A 69 7.31 2.12 -4.21
N SER A 70 8.12 1.84 -3.19
CA SER A 70 8.13 2.51 -1.90
C SER A 70 9.34 3.41 -1.79
N PHE A 71 9.08 4.67 -1.48
CA PHE A 71 10.06 5.70 -1.17
C PHE A 71 10.00 5.94 0.33
N LYS A 72 11.10 5.67 1.03
CA LYS A 72 11.24 6.02 2.45
C LYS A 72 12.30 7.09 2.58
N ALA A 73 11.91 8.26 3.08
CA ALA A 73 12.82 9.39 3.26
C ALA A 73 12.96 9.70 4.74
N ALA A 74 14.20 9.91 5.20
CA ALA A 74 14.42 10.56 6.50
C ALA A 74 14.01 12.03 6.38
N ILE A 75 13.11 12.48 7.26
CA ILE A 75 12.61 13.88 7.26
C ILE A 75 13.39 14.70 8.29
N ASP A 76 13.62 14.12 9.47
CA ASP A 76 14.34 14.74 10.58
C ASP A 76 14.92 13.64 11.49
N ASP A 77 15.63 14.01 12.55
CA ASP A 77 16.13 13.10 13.56
C ASP A 77 15.02 12.19 14.08
N ASN A 78 15.20 10.88 13.89
CA ASN A 78 14.23 9.83 14.23
C ASN A 78 12.92 9.82 13.42
N PHE A 79 12.66 10.83 12.59
CA PHE A 79 11.46 10.93 11.76
C PHE A 79 11.71 10.48 10.31
N PHE A 80 10.77 9.71 9.77
CA PHE A 80 10.79 9.32 8.37
C PHE A 80 9.39 9.36 7.76
N GLY A 81 9.31 9.57 6.46
CA GLY A 81 8.08 9.45 5.68
C GLY A 81 8.18 8.27 4.73
N VAL A 82 7.04 7.62 4.47
CA VAL A 82 6.92 6.55 3.47
C VAL A 82 5.81 6.87 2.49
N LEU A 83 6.10 6.74 1.20
CA LEU A 83 5.15 6.78 0.10
C LEU A 83 5.31 5.50 -0.72
N THR A 84 4.28 4.66 -0.77
CA THR A 84 4.22 3.50 -1.67
C THR A 84 3.25 3.77 -2.79
N LEU A 85 3.74 3.76 -4.03
CA LEU A 85 2.91 3.79 -5.24
C LEU A 85 2.65 2.36 -5.72
N ARG A 86 1.43 2.09 -6.16
CA ARG A 86 1.03 0.78 -6.71
C ARG A 86 0.37 0.94 -8.06
N TYR A 87 0.80 0.13 -9.02
CA TYR A 87 0.09 -0.16 -10.25
C TYR A 87 -0.42 -1.59 -10.21
N ALA A 88 -1.70 -1.78 -10.53
CA ALA A 88 -2.32 -3.10 -10.67
C ALA A 88 -3.35 -3.02 -11.81
N ALA A 89 -3.16 -3.82 -12.85
CA ALA A 89 -4.07 -3.90 -13.98
C ALA A 89 -4.02 -5.28 -14.62
N THR A 90 -5.13 -5.70 -15.23
CA THR A 90 -5.21 -6.92 -16.03
C THR A 90 -5.74 -6.59 -17.40
N ASP A 91 -5.03 -7.02 -18.43
CA ASP A 91 -5.50 -7.00 -19.81
C ASP A 91 -6.08 -8.37 -20.17
N ASP A 92 -7.19 -8.36 -20.91
CA ASP A 92 -7.80 -9.57 -21.44
C ASP A 92 -6.95 -10.16 -22.58
N SER A 93 -7.07 -11.47 -22.81
CA SER A 93 -6.32 -12.19 -23.83
C SER A 93 -7.09 -13.40 -24.33
N GLY A 94 -6.78 -13.86 -25.55
CA GLY A 94 -7.29 -15.10 -26.10
C GLY A 94 -8.78 -15.11 -26.43
N ASP A 95 -9.32 -13.97 -26.89
CA ASP A 95 -10.74 -13.78 -27.24
C ASP A 95 -11.66 -13.94 -26.01
N LYS A 96 -11.23 -13.33 -24.90
CA LYS A 96 -11.98 -13.38 -23.63
C LYS A 96 -13.19 -12.45 -23.67
N VAL A 97 -13.14 -11.37 -24.45
CA VAL A 97 -14.26 -10.41 -24.57
C VAL A 97 -15.39 -10.99 -25.42
N ALA A 98 -16.64 -10.83 -24.96
CA ALA A 98 -17.82 -11.37 -25.67
C ALA A 98 -18.10 -10.68 -27.01
N THR A 99 -17.61 -9.45 -27.19
CA THR A 99 -17.79 -8.66 -28.42
C THR A 99 -16.55 -7.82 -28.68
N GLY A 100 -15.97 -7.94 -29.88
CA GLY A 100 -14.77 -7.21 -30.30
C GLY A 100 -13.49 -8.00 -30.07
N THR A 101 -12.35 -7.32 -30.07
CA THR A 101 -11.04 -7.91 -29.78
C THR A 101 -10.56 -7.49 -28.40
N ASP A 102 -9.71 -8.32 -27.79
CA ASP A 102 -9.03 -7.96 -26.55
C ASP A 102 -8.23 -6.65 -26.73
N LYS A 103 -8.15 -5.85 -25.66
CA LYS A 103 -7.49 -4.55 -25.65
C LYS A 103 -6.47 -4.49 -24.52
N THR A 104 -5.33 -3.89 -24.81
CA THR A 104 -4.34 -3.50 -23.80
C THR A 104 -4.75 -2.19 -23.15
N ASN A 105 -4.78 -2.16 -21.82
CA ASN A 105 -5.00 -0.94 -21.06
C ASN A 105 -3.69 -0.16 -20.90
N THR A 106 -3.63 1.01 -21.52
CA THR A 106 -2.47 1.93 -21.45
C THR A 106 -2.75 3.19 -20.64
N THR A 107 -3.92 3.29 -20.02
CA THR A 107 -4.42 4.52 -19.37
C THR A 107 -4.48 4.43 -17.85
N ASN A 108 -4.40 3.23 -17.27
CA ASN A 108 -4.36 3.08 -15.82
C ASN A 108 -3.13 3.77 -15.22
N SER A 109 -3.32 4.41 -14.07
CA SER A 109 -2.26 5.12 -13.36
C SER A 109 -1.82 4.38 -12.10
N PHE A 110 -0.73 4.85 -11.51
CA PHE A 110 -0.33 4.44 -10.16
C PHE A 110 -1.27 5.08 -9.12
N GLY A 111 -1.74 4.28 -8.18
CA GLY A 111 -2.42 4.73 -6.97
C GLY A 111 -1.46 4.87 -5.79
N VAL A 112 -1.84 5.65 -4.78
CA VAL A 112 -1.12 5.75 -3.50
C VAL A 112 -1.59 4.61 -2.60
N TYR A 113 -0.72 3.64 -2.38
CA TYR A 113 -1.02 2.44 -1.61
C TYR A 113 -0.71 2.59 -0.12
N GLU A 114 0.44 3.16 0.21
CA GLU A 114 0.79 3.52 1.59
C GLU A 114 1.29 4.97 1.62
N MET A 115 0.91 5.70 2.66
CA MET A 115 1.37 7.05 2.93
C MET A 115 1.31 7.29 4.43
N TYR A 116 2.46 7.28 5.09
CA TYR A 116 2.54 7.43 6.54
C TYR A 116 3.83 8.12 7.00
N LEU A 117 3.76 8.71 8.17
CA LEU A 117 4.91 9.21 8.92
C LEU A 117 5.32 8.17 9.96
N GLY A 118 6.61 8.10 10.25
CA GLY A 118 7.20 7.22 11.24
C GLY A 118 8.14 7.98 12.16
N TYR A 119 8.15 7.59 13.42
CA TYR A 119 9.06 8.07 14.45
C TYR A 119 9.70 6.86 15.13
N LYS A 120 11.03 6.85 15.23
CA LYS A 120 11.78 5.75 15.84
C LYS A 120 12.50 6.21 17.11
N VAL A 121 12.15 5.62 18.24
CA VAL A 121 12.85 5.83 19.51
C VAL A 121 13.39 4.49 20.00
N SER A 122 14.72 4.39 20.13
CA SER A 122 15.40 3.11 20.43
C SER A 122 14.99 1.99 19.46
N ASN A 123 14.51 0.84 19.94
CA ASN A 123 13.99 -0.24 19.10
C ASN A 123 12.45 -0.21 18.99
N THR A 124 11.83 0.93 19.32
CA THR A 124 10.40 1.17 19.13
C THR A 124 10.15 2.11 17.95
N THR A 125 9.30 1.69 17.03
CA THR A 125 8.86 2.48 15.87
C THR A 125 7.37 2.74 15.96
N ILE A 126 6.97 4.00 15.90
CA ILE A 126 5.58 4.45 15.87
C ILE A 126 5.31 5.01 14.48
N THR A 127 4.23 4.59 13.84
CA THR A 127 3.81 5.04 12.51
C THR A 127 2.37 5.52 12.51
N ALA A 128 2.09 6.57 11.73
CA ALA A 128 0.79 7.20 11.62
C ALA A 128 0.45 7.50 10.15
N GLY A 129 -0.69 7.01 9.68
CA GLY A 129 -1.17 7.22 8.31
C GLY A 129 -1.70 5.95 7.67
N LYS A 130 -1.79 5.96 6.33
CA LYS A 130 -2.21 4.81 5.51
C LYS A 130 -1.06 3.82 5.40
N GLN A 131 -1.20 2.63 5.96
CA GLN A 131 -0.15 1.62 6.01
C GLN A 131 -0.72 0.21 6.05
N LEU A 132 0.08 -0.77 5.65
CA LEU A 132 -0.29 -2.17 5.78
C LEU A 132 -0.50 -2.59 7.26
N ILE A 133 -1.57 -3.34 7.51
CA ILE A 133 -1.92 -3.84 8.85
C ILE A 133 -0.98 -5.00 9.24
N LYS A 134 -0.72 -5.95 8.32
CA LYS A 134 0.17 -7.13 8.52
C LYS A 134 -0.16 -7.91 9.79
N THR A 135 -1.41 -8.34 9.91
CA THR A 135 -1.83 -9.21 11.02
C THR A 135 -1.74 -10.67 10.60
N PHE A 136 -2.08 -11.57 11.52
CA PHE A 136 -2.15 -13.00 11.26
C PHE A 136 -3.49 -13.45 10.63
N TYR A 137 -4.44 -12.52 10.47
CA TYR A 137 -5.74 -12.76 9.82
C TYR A 137 -5.82 -12.24 8.39
N ASP A 138 -4.78 -11.54 7.96
CA ASP A 138 -4.63 -10.93 6.65
C ASP A 138 -3.39 -11.55 6.00
N ASP A 139 -3.41 -11.69 4.68
CA ASP A 139 -2.24 -12.13 3.90
C ASP A 139 -1.13 -11.05 3.86
N GLY A 140 -1.35 -9.93 4.55
CA GLY A 140 -0.40 -8.83 4.73
C GLY A 140 -0.54 -7.76 3.66
N ASP A 141 -1.63 -7.80 2.90
CA ASP A 141 -1.90 -7.01 1.72
C ASP A 141 -3.06 -6.02 1.92
N ILE A 142 -3.63 -5.93 3.13
CA ILE A 142 -4.67 -4.96 3.44
C ILE A 142 -4.05 -3.69 4.03
N ALA A 143 -4.33 -2.55 3.40
CA ALA A 143 -3.98 -1.25 3.95
C ALA A 143 -5.07 -0.72 4.90
N ALA A 144 -4.67 0.04 5.91
CA ALA A 144 -5.58 0.81 6.75
C ALA A 144 -4.96 2.13 7.19
N THR A 145 -5.80 3.10 7.54
CA THR A 145 -5.37 4.39 8.09
C THR A 145 -5.44 4.33 9.61
N GLY A 146 -4.37 4.75 10.28
CA GLY A 146 -4.32 4.75 11.73
C GLY A 146 -2.92 4.80 12.30
N LEU A 147 -2.79 4.35 13.54
CA LEU A 147 -1.57 4.34 14.33
C LEU A 147 -1.07 2.90 14.54
N LYS A 148 0.24 2.70 14.46
CA LYS A 148 0.88 1.43 14.79
C LYS A 148 2.17 1.69 15.55
N ALA A 149 2.42 0.90 16.59
CA ALA A 149 3.66 0.88 17.34
C ALA A 149 4.22 -0.54 17.31
N VAL A 150 5.49 -0.67 16.94
CA VAL A 150 6.24 -1.93 16.95
C VAL A 150 7.48 -1.74 17.81
N SER A 151 7.64 -2.56 18.85
CA SER A 151 8.81 -2.55 19.72
C SER A 151 9.53 -3.89 19.65
N THR A 152 10.86 -3.83 19.51
CA THR A 152 11.76 -4.97 19.67
C THR A 152 12.82 -4.68 20.74
N ASP A 153 12.45 -3.92 21.78
CA ASP A 153 13.37 -3.55 22.86
C ASP A 153 13.79 -4.75 23.71
N VAL A 154 12.98 -5.80 23.76
CA VAL A 154 13.32 -7.09 24.39
C VAL A 154 13.89 -8.02 23.32
N SER A 155 15.12 -8.50 23.55
CA SER A 155 15.76 -9.44 22.63
C SER A 155 14.89 -10.69 22.43
N GLY A 156 14.71 -11.09 21.17
CA GLY A 156 13.88 -12.23 20.79
C GLY A 156 12.36 -11.99 20.87
N LEU A 157 11.88 -10.80 21.27
CA LEU A 157 10.46 -10.48 21.37
C LEU A 157 10.10 -9.23 20.56
N THR A 158 9.13 -9.37 19.67
CA THR A 158 8.50 -8.26 18.94
C THR A 158 7.10 -8.05 19.48
N LEU A 159 6.83 -6.85 19.99
CA LEU A 159 5.50 -6.42 20.41
C LEU A 159 4.94 -5.46 19.37
N THR A 160 3.67 -5.64 18.99
CA THR A 160 2.97 -4.76 18.06
C THR A 160 1.65 -4.35 18.68
N ALA A 161 1.36 -3.05 18.66
CA ALA A 161 0.06 -2.49 19.00
C ALA A 161 -0.40 -1.59 17.86
N ALA A 162 -1.66 -1.66 17.46
CA ALA A 162 -2.19 -0.81 16.41
C ALA A 162 -3.65 -0.45 16.64
N ALA A 163 -4.06 0.71 16.11
CA ALA A 163 -5.42 1.19 16.10
C ALA A 163 -5.69 1.82 14.73
N TYR A 164 -6.64 1.27 13.99
CA TYR A 164 -7.01 1.70 12.65
C TYR A 164 -8.47 2.11 12.61
N ASP A 165 -8.76 3.23 11.97
CA ASP A 165 -10.11 3.80 11.85
C ASP A 165 -10.76 3.54 10.49
N ALA A 166 -9.95 3.27 9.46
CA ALA A 166 -10.41 3.01 8.12
C ALA A 166 -9.61 1.89 7.48
N ILE A 167 -10.27 0.78 7.16
CA ILE A 167 -9.70 -0.38 6.49
C ILE A 167 -10.00 -0.29 4.99
N GLU A 168 -9.04 -0.66 4.15
CA GLU A 168 -9.23 -0.74 2.71
C GLU A 168 -10.37 -1.72 2.35
N ASN A 169 -11.24 -1.27 1.46
CA ASN A 169 -12.29 -2.08 0.85
C ASN A 169 -12.14 -2.05 -0.68
N ASN A 170 -11.11 -2.73 -1.17
CA ASN A 170 -10.96 -2.99 -2.60
C ASN A 170 -11.04 -4.48 -2.86
N SER A 171 -11.76 -4.87 -3.90
CA SER A 171 -11.92 -6.25 -4.36
C SER A 171 -10.61 -6.93 -4.77
N ASP A 172 -9.52 -6.18 -4.95
CA ASP A 172 -8.23 -6.72 -5.38
C ASP A 172 -7.39 -7.31 -4.23
N GLU A 173 -7.62 -6.86 -2.99
CA GLU A 173 -6.84 -7.29 -1.80
C GLU A 173 -7.73 -7.87 -0.70
N VAL A 174 -9.02 -7.52 -0.69
CA VAL A 174 -9.99 -8.10 0.25
C VAL A 174 -10.42 -9.47 -0.24
N ASP A 175 -9.70 -10.49 0.21
CA ASP A 175 -10.06 -11.88 -0.03
C ASP A 175 -10.99 -12.42 1.07
N GLY A 176 -12.07 -13.06 0.64
CA GLY A 176 -13.02 -13.74 1.52
C GLY A 176 -14.21 -12.90 1.98
N PRO A 177 -15.24 -13.57 2.55
CA PRO A 177 -16.52 -12.94 2.85
C PRO A 177 -16.44 -11.99 4.05
N PHE A 178 -15.56 -12.22 5.02
CA PHE A 178 -15.58 -11.50 6.29
C PHE A 178 -15.25 -10.00 6.12
N LEU A 179 -14.07 -9.67 5.58
CA LEU A 179 -13.66 -8.28 5.38
C LEU A 179 -14.56 -7.54 4.37
N LYS A 180 -15.06 -8.25 3.36
CA LYS A 180 -16.05 -7.71 2.41
C LYS A 180 -17.35 -7.34 3.12
N GLU A 181 -17.84 -8.18 4.03
CA GLU A 181 -19.05 -7.89 4.80
C GLU A 181 -18.83 -6.79 5.86
N VAL A 182 -17.65 -6.75 6.50
CA VAL A 182 -17.27 -5.71 7.48
C VAL A 182 -17.29 -4.32 6.86
N THR A 183 -16.85 -4.22 5.61
CA THR A 183 -16.67 -2.95 4.90
C THR A 183 -17.84 -2.59 3.97
N ASP A 184 -18.77 -3.53 3.73
CA ASP A 184 -20.01 -3.31 2.99
C ASP A 184 -21.13 -2.99 3.99
N GLY A 185 -21.55 -1.71 4.02
CA GLY A 185 -22.41 -1.13 5.06
C GLY A 185 -23.82 -1.72 5.21
N THR A 186 -24.16 -2.80 4.50
CA THR A 186 -25.48 -3.43 4.53
C THR A 186 -25.66 -4.48 5.64
N LYS A 187 -24.59 -5.11 6.15
CA LYS A 187 -24.70 -6.17 7.17
C LYS A 187 -24.45 -5.72 8.60
N PHE A 188 -23.57 -4.75 8.81
CA PHE A 188 -23.17 -4.30 10.15
C PHE A 188 -23.70 -2.89 10.51
N HIS A 189 -24.76 -2.40 9.85
CA HIS A 189 -25.47 -1.15 10.21
C HIS A 189 -24.56 0.03 10.59
N ASP A 190 -23.72 0.50 9.66
CA ASP A 190 -22.83 1.66 9.90
C ASP A 190 -21.92 1.51 11.14
N ALA A 191 -21.60 0.28 11.54
CA ALA A 191 -20.64 0.04 12.60
C ALA A 191 -19.31 0.73 12.25
N PRO A 192 -18.66 1.40 13.22
CA PRO A 192 -17.44 2.15 12.96
C PRO A 192 -16.28 1.27 12.49
N ALA A 193 -16.33 -0.05 12.74
CA ALA A 193 -15.39 -1.05 12.27
C ALA A 193 -13.90 -0.74 12.57
N ASN A 194 -13.64 0.09 13.58
CA ASN A 194 -12.29 0.39 14.06
C ASN A 194 -11.58 -0.91 14.48
N LEU A 195 -10.36 -1.10 14.02
CA LEU A 195 -9.53 -2.27 14.34
C LEU A 195 -8.49 -1.91 15.40
N TYR A 196 -8.57 -2.56 16.55
CA TYR A 196 -7.56 -2.53 17.59
C TYR A 196 -6.80 -3.84 17.63
N TYR A 197 -5.48 -3.78 17.54
CA TYR A 197 -4.63 -4.97 17.45
C TYR A 197 -3.53 -4.93 18.52
N LEU A 198 -3.34 -6.05 19.22
CA LEU A 198 -2.16 -6.31 20.04
C LEU A 198 -1.57 -7.66 19.65
N GLY A 199 -0.27 -7.72 19.40
CA GLY A 199 0.43 -8.95 19.06
C GLY A 199 1.81 -9.04 19.69
N ALA A 200 2.22 -10.25 20.00
CA ALA A 200 3.52 -10.61 20.53
C ALA A 200 4.09 -11.78 19.71
N VAL A 201 5.29 -11.61 19.18
CA VAL A 201 6.02 -12.63 18.43
C VAL A 201 7.37 -12.86 19.11
N GLY A 202 7.56 -14.05 19.66
CA GLY A 202 8.79 -14.48 20.28
C GLY A 202 9.58 -15.43 19.35
N SER A 203 10.88 -15.25 19.28
CA SER A 203 11.82 -16.10 18.55
C SER A 203 13.06 -16.31 19.42
N TYR A 204 13.05 -17.39 20.20
CA TYR A 204 14.12 -17.75 21.13
C TYR A 204 14.63 -19.13 20.77
N ASP A 205 15.83 -19.28 20.22
CA ASP A 205 16.35 -20.60 19.84
C ASP A 205 16.22 -21.63 21.00
N PRO A 206 15.51 -22.78 20.83
CA PRO A 206 14.89 -23.34 19.61
C PRO A 206 13.36 -23.12 19.48
N VAL A 207 12.74 -22.35 20.36
CA VAL A 207 11.29 -22.13 20.46
C VAL A 207 10.87 -20.75 19.93
N SER A 208 9.90 -20.74 19.02
CA SER A 208 9.23 -19.52 18.58
C SER A 208 7.74 -19.59 18.93
N PHE A 209 7.15 -18.45 19.26
CA PHE A 209 5.72 -18.32 19.55
C PHE A 209 5.13 -17.07 18.89
N LYS A 210 3.83 -17.13 18.64
CA LYS A 210 3.01 -15.99 18.21
C LYS A 210 1.75 -16.00 19.06
N ALA A 211 1.35 -14.84 19.54
CA ALA A 211 0.10 -14.64 20.25
C ALA A 211 -0.43 -13.26 19.90
N ALA A 212 -1.70 -13.15 19.54
CA ALA A 212 -2.28 -11.87 19.20
C ALA A 212 -3.80 -11.83 19.39
N ILE A 213 -4.29 -10.61 19.57
CA ILE A 213 -5.70 -10.27 19.73
C ILE A 213 -6.03 -9.11 18.79
N ALA A 214 -7.13 -9.25 18.05
CA ALA A 214 -7.67 -8.21 17.20
C ALA A 214 -9.12 -7.97 17.58
N ASN A 215 -9.49 -6.73 17.89
CA ASN A 215 -10.87 -6.33 18.13
C ASN A 215 -11.31 -5.43 16.98
N LEU A 216 -12.28 -5.89 16.20
CA LEU A 216 -13.07 -5.04 15.33
C LEU A 216 -14.26 -4.54 16.14
N GLN A 217 -14.27 -3.25 16.40
CA GLN A 217 -15.29 -2.59 17.22
C GLN A 217 -16.69 -2.97 16.70
N GLU A 218 -17.55 -3.42 17.62
CA GLU A 218 -18.96 -3.78 17.38
C GLU A 218 -19.19 -4.94 16.40
N ILE A 219 -18.14 -5.62 15.95
CA ILE A 219 -18.25 -6.72 14.99
C ILE A 219 -17.73 -8.03 15.57
N ALA A 220 -16.44 -8.09 15.93
CA ALA A 220 -15.81 -9.33 16.35
C ALA A 220 -14.54 -9.10 17.17
N THR A 221 -14.24 -10.06 18.04
CA THR A 221 -12.91 -10.18 18.65
C THR A 221 -12.30 -11.50 18.20
N LEU A 222 -11.07 -11.41 17.70
CA LEU A 222 -10.33 -12.54 17.15
C LEU A 222 -9.08 -12.78 18.02
N TYR A 223 -8.78 -14.07 18.26
CA TYR A 223 -7.57 -14.54 18.97
C TYR A 223 -6.75 -15.49 18.08
N GLY A 224 -5.43 -15.53 18.28
CA GLY A 224 -4.54 -16.56 17.71
C GLY A 224 -3.08 -16.37 18.07
#